data_AF-A0A428BE25-F1
#
_entry.id   AF-A0A428BE25-F1
#
_cell.length_a   1.000
_cell.length_b   1.000
_cell.length_c   1.000
_cell.angle_alpha   90.00
_cell.angle_beta   90.00
_cell.angle_gamma   90.00
#
_symmetry.space_group_name_H-M   'P 1'
#
loop_
_entity.id
_entity.type
_entity.pdbx_description
1 polymer ?
#
loop_
_entity_poly.entity_id
_entity_poly.type
_entity_poly.pdbx_seq_one_letter_code
_entity_poly.pdbx_strand_id
1 'polypeptide(L)' 'MKFHEFGKKNLPPILLIHGGGSSWWNYLRQARILSEKYRVILPTLNGHGEEYQLDYVSTEDSALWRF' A
#
# COMPACT_ATOMS: atom_id res chain seq x y z
N MET A 1 5.35 -3.72 7.51
CA MET A 1 4.66 -3.15 6.33
C MET A 1 5.67 -2.72 5.30
N LYS A 2 5.52 -3.22 4.07
CA LYS A 2 6.25 -2.74 2.89
C LYS A 2 5.37 -1.83 2.06
N PHE A 3 6.00 -0.89 1.36
CA PHE A 3 5.31 0.05 0.48
C PHE A 3 5.82 -0.12 -0.95
N HIS A 4 4.88 -0.20 -1.89
CA HIS A 4 5.16 -0.14 -3.31
C HIS A 4 4.75 1.22 -3.84
N GLU A 5 5.64 1.85 -4.60
CA GLU A 5 5.42 3.20 -5.10
C GLU A 5 5.43 3.24 -6.62
N PHE A 6 4.50 4.02 -7.19
CA PHE A 6 4.42 4.30 -8.62
C PHE A 6 4.30 5.81 -8.86
N GLY A 7 4.79 6.27 -10.01
CA GLY A 7 4.77 7.69 -10.37
C GLY A 7 5.95 8.48 -9.80
N LYS A 8 6.04 9.76 -10.16
CA LYS A 8 7.16 10.63 -9.73
C LYS A 8 6.95 11.12 -8.30
N LYS A 9 8.03 11.21 -7.52
CA LYS A 9 8.00 11.63 -6.09
C LYS A 9 7.44 13.04 -5.85
N ASN A 10 7.46 13.91 -6.87
CA ASN A 10 6.98 15.29 -6.79
C ASN A 10 5.49 15.46 -7.18
N LEU A 11 4.81 14.37 -7.55
CA LEU A 11 3.37 14.39 -7.82
C LEU A 11 2.58 14.27 -6.50
N PRO A 12 1.32 14.77 -6.46
CA PRO A 12 0.46 14.64 -5.28
C PRO A 12 0.29 13.16 -4.90
N PRO A 13 0.40 12.80 -3.60
CA PRO A 13 0.33 11.42 -3.16
C PRO A 13 -1.11 10.90 -3.12
N ILE A 14 -1.29 9.62 -3.47
CA ILE A 14 -2.51 8.85 -3.21
C ILE A 14 -2.12 7.53 -2.55
N LEU A 15 -2.81 7.19 -1.45
CA LEU A 15 -2.64 5.92 -0.73
C LEU A 15 -3.82 4.99 -1.06
N LEU A 16 -3.55 3.77 -1.54
CA LEU A 16 -4.59 2.77 -1.79
C LEU A 16 -4.38 1.55 -0.89
N ILE A 17 -5.22 1.43 0.14
CA ILE A 17 -5.14 0.36 1.14
C ILE A 17 -6.04 -0.81 0.71
N HIS A 18 -5.51 -2.04 0.75
CA HIS A 18 -6.26 -3.24 0.39
C HIS A 18 -7.10 -3.76 1.56
N GLY A 19 -8.14 -4.55 1.26
CA GLY A 19 -8.91 -5.26 2.26
C GLY A 19 -8.27 -6.59 2.69
N GLY A 20 -8.84 -7.25 3.70
CA GLY A 20 -8.39 -8.55 4.19
C GLY A 20 -8.49 -9.65 3.13
N GLY A 21 -7.61 -10.65 3.21
CA GLY A 21 -7.54 -11.75 2.24
C GLY A 21 -6.92 -11.38 0.88
N SER A 22 -6.36 -10.17 0.77
CA SER A 22 -5.57 -9.75 -0.40
C SER A 22 -4.35 -8.93 0.01
N SER A 23 -3.70 -8.27 -0.94
CA SER A 23 -2.50 -7.47 -0.74
C SER A 23 -2.47 -6.30 -1.73
N TRP A 24 -1.37 -5.54 -1.73
CA TRP A 24 -1.14 -4.36 -2.56
C TRP A 24 -1.43 -4.58 -4.06
N TRP A 25 -1.23 -5.81 -4.57
CA TRP A 25 -1.39 -6.11 -5.99
C TRP A 25 -2.84 -6.00 -6.50
N ASN A 26 -3.84 -5.95 -5.61
CA ASN A 26 -5.23 -5.68 -5.98
C ASN A 26 -5.41 -4.35 -6.74
N TYR A 27 -4.50 -3.41 -6.54
CA TYR A 27 -4.56 -2.09 -7.17
C TYR A 27 -3.55 -1.92 -8.32
N LEU A 28 -2.90 -2.97 -8.81
CA LEU A 28 -1.85 -2.85 -9.84
C LEU A 28 -2.31 -2.09 -11.09
N ARG A 29 -3.54 -2.35 -11.57
CA ARG A 29 -4.06 -1.67 -12.78
C ARG A 29 -4.36 -0.19 -12.50
N GLN A 30 -4.96 0.10 -11.36
CA GLN A 30 -5.30 1.44 -10.91
C GLN A 30 -4.04 2.26 -10.67
N ALA A 31 -3.03 1.69 -10.01
CA ALA A 31 -1.75 2.33 -9.75
C ALA A 31 -1.04 2.71 -11.05
N ARG A 32 -1.04 1.85 -12.06
CA ARG A 32 -0.45 2.16 -13.38
C ARG A 32 -1.11 3.39 -14.03
N ILE A 33 -2.44 3.44 -14.06
CA ILE A 33 -3.18 4.57 -14.66
C ILE A 33 -3.01 5.86 -13.83
N LEU A 34 -3.12 5.75 -12.50
CA LEU A 34 -3.00 6.91 -11.61
C LEU A 34 -1.57 7.47 -11.55
N SER A 35 -0.55 6.64 -11.80
CA SER A 35 0.86 7.04 -11.71
C SER A 35 1.29 8.12 -12.69
N GLU A 36 0.48 8.35 -13.75
CA GLU A 36 0.70 9.47 -14.68
C GLU A 36 0.47 10.84 -14.02
N LYS A 37 -0.39 10.90 -12.99
CA LYS A 37 -0.84 12.15 -12.36
C LYS A 37 -0.55 12.22 -10.86
N TYR A 38 -0.29 11.08 -10.22
CA TYR A 38 -0.12 10.96 -8.78
C TYR A 38 1.10 10.11 -8.42
N ARG A 39 1.66 10.36 -7.23
CA ARG A 39 2.56 9.42 -6.56
C ARG A 39 1.69 8.40 -5.83
N VAL A 40 1.54 7.21 -6.40
CA VAL A 40 0.68 6.16 -5.83
C VAL A 40 1.49 5.32 -4.87
N ILE A 41 0.98 5.16 -3.64
CA ILE A 41 1.60 4.39 -2.56
C ILE A 41 0.65 3.23 -2.22
N LEU A 42 1.16 2.01 -2.29
CA LEU A 42 0.41 0.78 -2.00
C LEU A 42 1.08 0.07 -0.81
N PRO A 43 0.54 0.19 0.40
CA PRO A 43 1.03 -0.56 1.55
C PRO A 43 0.64 -2.03 1.43
N THR A 44 1.55 -2.89 1.87
CA THR A 44 1.28 -4.28 2.24
C THR A 44 1.13 -4.33 3.75
N LEU A 45 -0.09 -4.58 4.22
CA LEU A 45 -0.36 -4.75 5.65
C LEU A 45 0.41 -5.95 6.19
N ASN A 46 0.82 -5.92 7.46
CA ASN A 46 1.43 -7.09 8.10
C ASN A 46 0.48 -8.31 7.97
N GLY A 47 1.04 -9.51 7.88
CA GLY A 47 0.27 -10.75 7.70
C GLY A 47 -0.25 -10.96 6.28
N HIS A 48 0.02 -10.05 5.35
CA HIS A 48 -0.45 -10.12 3.97
C HIS A 48 0.70 -10.09 2.97
N GLY A 49 0.49 -10.72 1.81
CA GLY A 49 1.46 -10.74 0.71
C GLY A 49 2.86 -11.16 1.14
N GLU A 50 3.87 -10.45 0.66
CA GLU A 50 5.27 -10.65 1.04
C GLU A 50 5.59 -10.33 2.52
N GLU A 51 4.65 -9.77 3.27
CA GLU A 51 4.75 -9.52 4.72
C GLU A 51 4.03 -10.61 5.54
N TYR A 52 3.71 -11.77 4.95
CA TYR A 52 2.98 -12.88 5.60
C TYR A 52 3.63 -13.45 6.87
N GLN A 53 4.93 -13.20 7.08
CA GLN A 53 5.67 -13.64 8.27
C GLN A 53 5.47 -12.70 9.48
N LEU A 54 4.86 -11.53 9.28
CA LEU A 54 4.55 -10.59 10.34
C LEU A 54 3.11 -10.79 10.80
N ASP A 55 2.83 -10.57 12.08
CA ASP A 55 1.47 -10.63 12.59
C ASP A 55 0.69 -9.37 12.22
N TYR A 56 -0.54 -9.58 11.72
CA TYR A 56 -1.55 -8.55 11.72
C TYR A 56 -2.15 -8.47 13.14
N VAL A 57 -1.98 -7.33 13.81
CA VAL A 57 -2.47 -7.12 15.18
C VAL A 57 -3.85 -6.45 15.16
N SER A 58 -3.92 -5.23 14.62
CA SER A 58 -5.17 -4.49 14.44
C SER A 58 -5.04 -3.41 13.36
N THR A 59 -6.18 -2.82 12.98
CA THR A 59 -6.20 -1.67 12.07
C THR A 59 -5.56 -0.44 12.71
N GLU A 60 -5.80 -0.21 14.00
CA GLU A 60 -5.21 0.86 14.78
C GLU A 60 -3.68 0.73 14.83
N ASP A 61 -3.17 -0.48 15.08
CA ASP A 61 -1.73 -0.78 15.08
C ASP A 61 -1.11 -0.49 13.70
N SER A 62 -1.77 -0.93 12.64
CA SER A 62 -1.34 -0.66 11.26
C SER A 62 -1.33 0.84 10.92
N ALA A 63 -2.27 1.61 11.47
CA ALA A 63 -2.40 3.05 11.25
C ALA A 63 -1.41 3.89 12.08
N LEU A 64 -0.85 3.34 13.16
CA LEU A 64 0.18 3.99 13.97
C LEU A 64 1.55 4.03 13.29
N TRP A 65 1.72 3.32 12.17
CA TRP A 65 2.96 3.31 11.42
C TRP A 65 3.32 4.71 10.91
N ARG A 66 4.45 5.25 11.38
CA ARG A 66 4.92 6.59 11.04
C ARG A 66 5.92 6.54 9.88
N PHE A 67 5.63 7.32 8.83
CA PHE A 67 6.51 7.59 7.69
C PHE A 67 7.74 8.43 8.07
#